data_AF-A0A7W4QH31-F1
#
_entry.id   AF-A0A7W4QH31-F1
#
_cell.length_a   1.000
_cell.length_b   1.000
_cell.length_c   1.000
_cell.angle_alpha   90.00
_cell.angle_beta   90.00
_cell.angle_gamma   90.00
#
_symmetry.space_group_name_H-M   'P 1'
#
loop_
_entity.id
_entity.type
_entity.pdbx_description
1 polymer ?
#
loop_
_entity_poly.entity_id
_entity_poly.type
_entity_poly.pdbx_seq_one_letter_code
_entity_poly.pdbx_strand_id
1 'polypeptide(L)'
;MRSEDEMMKLILDIAMKDERIRLVTLEGSRTNKNVPRDRFQDYDISYFVTDMDSFTSDDSWLDQFGERMMMQKPEDMELFPPELGDWFSYLMLFKDHHKIDLTLIPLSQT
;
A
#
# COMPACT_ATOMS: atom_id res chain seq x y z
N MET A 1 -5.42 -3.82 18.79
CA MET A 1 -4.83 -4.15 17.47
C MET A 1 -5.97 -4.41 16.54
N ARG A 2 -5.91 -3.88 15.31
CA ARG A 2 -6.90 -4.18 14.27
C ARG A 2 -6.81 -5.66 13.89
N SER A 3 -7.93 -6.28 13.58
CA SER A 3 -8.05 -7.61 13.01
C SER A 3 -7.80 -7.58 11.50
N GLU A 4 -7.64 -8.76 10.88
CA GLU A 4 -7.54 -8.88 9.42
C GLU A 4 -8.76 -8.29 8.71
N ASP A 5 -9.96 -8.56 9.21
CA ASP A 5 -11.20 -8.02 8.64
C ASP A 5 -11.25 -6.49 8.75
N GLU A 6 -10.80 -5.91 9.87
CA GLU A 6 -10.73 -4.45 10.04
C GLU A 6 -9.70 -3.82 9.09
N MET A 7 -8.55 -4.47 8.88
CA MET A 7 -7.52 -4.01 7.96
C MET A 7 -7.99 -4.08 6.49
N MET A 8 -8.56 -5.22 6.08
CA MET A 8 -9.08 -5.38 4.72
C MET A 8 -10.22 -4.42 4.44
N LYS A 9 -11.13 -4.21 5.42
CA LYS A 9 -12.19 -3.22 5.30
C LYS A 9 -11.61 -1.82 5.14
N LEU A 10 -10.61 -1.44 5.93
CA LEU A 10 -9.97 -0.13 5.85
C LEU A 10 -9.34 0.12 4.47
N ILE A 11 -8.58 -0.84 3.97
CA ILE A 11 -7.93 -0.77 2.64
C ILE A 11 -9.00 -0.58 1.55
N LEU A 12 -10.04 -1.41 1.55
CA LEU A 12 -11.12 -1.31 0.56
C LEU A 12 -11.91 0.01 0.69
N ASP A 13 -12.22 0.45 1.91
CA ASP A 13 -12.94 1.71 2.14
C ASP A 13 -12.18 2.92 1.61
N ILE A 14 -10.85 2.93 1.73
CA ILE A 14 -9.99 3.98 1.17
C ILE A 14 -10.11 3.99 -0.36
N ALA A 15 -9.92 2.84 -1.00
CA ALA A 15 -10.01 2.74 -2.44
C ALA A 15 -11.41 3.07 -2.99
N MET A 16 -12.48 2.69 -2.30
CA MET A 16 -13.85 2.99 -2.72
C MET A 16 -14.22 4.46 -2.61
N LYS A 17 -13.58 5.21 -1.70
CA LYS A 17 -13.87 6.64 -1.48
C LYS A 17 -13.06 7.57 -2.37
N ASP A 18 -11.94 7.10 -2.89
CA ASP A 18 -11.05 7.88 -3.73
C ASP A 18 -11.26 7.52 -5.21
N GLU A 19 -11.91 8.40 -5.96
CA GLU A 19 -12.24 8.15 -7.37
C GLU A 19 -11.01 7.94 -8.27
N ARG A 20 -9.83 8.38 -7.82
CA ARG A 20 -8.55 8.23 -8.51
C ARG A 20 -8.06 6.79 -8.44
N ILE A 21 -8.51 5.98 -7.47
CA ILE A 21 -8.19 4.56 -7.35
C ILE A 21 -9.25 3.75 -8.11
N ARG A 22 -8.83 2.98 -9.13
CA ARG A 22 -9.76 2.28 -10.04
C ARG A 22 -9.76 0.78 -9.88
N LEU A 23 -8.67 0.21 -9.39
CA LEU A 23 -8.54 -1.20 -9.10
C LEU A 23 -7.65 -1.39 -7.88
N VAL A 24 -7.97 -2.43 -7.10
CA VAL A 24 -7.18 -2.86 -5.94
C VAL A 24 -6.82 -4.33 -6.11
N THR A 25 -5.55 -4.69 -5.94
CA THR A 25 -5.13 -6.07 -5.77
C THR A 25 -4.61 -6.29 -4.35
N LEU A 26 -4.82 -7.50 -3.84
CA LEU A 26 -4.08 -8.05 -2.71
C LEU A 26 -3.17 -9.12 -3.27
N GLU A 27 -1.90 -9.10 -2.90
CA GLU A 27 -0.88 -10.01 -3.42
C GLU A 27 -0.16 -10.73 -2.28
N GLY A 28 1.05 -11.22 -2.55
CA GLY A 28 1.96 -11.77 -1.56
C GLY A 28 1.41 -12.96 -0.78
N SER A 29 1.91 -13.11 0.44
CA SER A 29 1.72 -14.35 1.22
C SER A 29 0.27 -14.58 1.65
N ARG A 30 -0.54 -13.52 1.80
CA ARG A 30 -1.95 -13.60 2.22
C ARG A 30 -2.87 -14.25 1.18
N THR A 31 -2.49 -14.19 -0.09
CA THR A 31 -3.22 -14.86 -1.18
C THR A 31 -2.74 -16.28 -1.45
N ASN A 32 -1.58 -16.65 -0.93
CA ASN A 32 -0.98 -17.96 -1.15
C ASN A 32 -1.51 -19.00 -0.14
N LYS A 33 -2.42 -19.86 -0.59
CA LYS A 33 -3.01 -20.95 0.22
C LYS A 33 -2.00 -21.96 0.77
N ASN A 34 -0.78 -22.01 0.20
CA ASN A 34 0.27 -22.92 0.65
C ASN A 34 1.14 -22.33 1.77
N VAL A 35 1.00 -21.04 2.07
CA VAL A 35 1.72 -20.37 3.15
C VAL A 35 0.84 -20.36 4.40
N PRO A 36 1.30 -20.91 5.54
CA PRO A 36 0.57 -20.81 6.79
C PRO A 36 0.38 -19.35 7.19
N ARG A 37 -0.83 -19.02 7.67
CA ARG A 37 -1.09 -17.67 8.17
C ARG A 37 -0.35 -17.43 9.48
N ASP A 38 0.27 -16.27 9.59
CA ASP A 38 0.94 -15.84 10.80
C ASP A 38 0.83 -14.32 11.02
N ARG A 39 1.36 -13.86 12.16
CA ARG A 39 1.31 -12.45 12.58
C ARG A 39 2.33 -11.54 11.88
N PHE A 40 3.24 -12.11 11.11
CA PHE A 40 4.31 -11.40 10.39
C PHE A 40 3.97 -11.19 8.92
N GLN A 41 2.82 -11.69 8.44
CA GLN A 41 2.36 -11.44 7.09
C GLN A 41 1.99 -9.97 6.90
N ASP A 42 2.59 -9.37 5.88
CA ASP A 42 2.31 -8.02 5.42
C ASP A 42 1.00 -7.97 4.61
N TYR A 43 0.47 -6.78 4.40
CA TYR A 43 -0.55 -6.53 3.38
C TYR A 43 0.11 -5.96 2.14
N ASP A 44 0.40 -6.83 1.17
CA ASP A 44 0.89 -6.46 -0.16
C ASP A 44 -0.29 -5.96 -1.01
N ILE A 45 -0.43 -4.65 -1.16
CA ILE A 45 -1.58 -4.01 -1.83
C ILE A 45 -1.10 -3.23 -3.04
N SER A 46 -1.78 -3.38 -4.18
CA SER A 46 -1.58 -2.49 -5.32
C SER A 46 -2.84 -1.66 -5.59
N TYR A 47 -2.70 -0.34 -5.64
CA TYR A 47 -3.72 0.59 -6.11
C TYR A 47 -3.40 1.05 -7.52
N PHE A 48 -4.33 0.81 -8.44
CA PHE A 48 -4.23 1.30 -9.80
C PHE A 48 -4.87 2.68 -9.89
N VAL A 49 -4.06 3.68 -10.18
CA VAL A 49 -4.43 5.09 -10.02
C VAL A 49 -4.46 5.84 -11.34
N THR A 50 -5.36 6.82 -11.46
CA THR A 50 -5.45 7.70 -12.63
C THR A 50 -4.54 8.91 -12.58
N ASP A 51 -4.07 9.28 -11.38
CA ASP A 51 -3.29 10.51 -11.14
C ASP A 51 -2.21 10.23 -10.09
N MET A 52 -1.02 9.83 -10.56
CA MET A 52 0.11 9.47 -9.71
C MET A 52 0.61 10.67 -8.88
N ASP A 53 0.79 11.82 -9.52
CA ASP A 53 1.35 13.03 -8.90
C ASP A 53 0.52 13.48 -7.69
N SER A 54 -0.80 13.30 -7.77
CA SER A 54 -1.70 13.63 -6.66
C SER A 54 -1.52 12.76 -5.40
N PHE A 55 -0.87 11.59 -5.50
CA PHE A 55 -0.55 10.74 -4.36
C PHE A 55 0.88 10.92 -3.86
N THR A 56 1.83 11.24 -4.75
CA THR A 56 3.26 11.37 -4.42
C THR A 56 3.67 12.78 -4.00
N SER A 57 2.85 13.80 -4.32
CA SER A 57 3.12 15.20 -3.94
C SER A 57 2.84 15.53 -2.47
N ASP A 58 1.95 14.78 -1.81
CA ASP A 58 1.64 14.93 -0.39
C ASP A 58 1.31 13.57 0.22
N ASP A 59 2.08 13.14 1.21
CA ASP A 59 1.91 11.84 1.87
C ASP A 59 0.78 11.83 2.92
N SER A 60 0.10 12.97 3.17
CA SER A 60 -0.94 13.10 4.20
C SER A 60 -2.15 12.17 4.01
N TRP A 61 -2.46 11.80 2.78
CA TRP A 61 -3.53 10.85 2.47
C TRP A 61 -3.25 9.44 3.03
N LEU A 62 -2.03 9.13 3.47
CA LEU A 62 -1.72 7.86 4.12
C LEU A 62 -2.20 7.81 5.58
N ASP A 63 -2.58 8.94 6.19
CA ASP A 63 -2.97 9.04 7.61
C ASP A 63 -4.24 8.26 7.95
N GLN A 64 -5.12 8.06 6.97
CA GLN A 64 -6.29 7.19 7.08
C GLN A 64 -5.93 5.73 7.36
N PHE A 65 -4.72 5.26 6.99
CA PHE A 65 -4.27 3.91 7.37
C PHE A 65 -3.88 3.80 8.85
N GLY A 66 -3.80 4.91 9.59
CA GLY A 66 -3.46 4.95 11.01
C GLY A 66 -2.05 5.45 11.29
N GLU A 67 -1.68 5.48 12.57
CA GLU A 67 -0.42 6.06 13.02
C GLU A 67 0.79 5.17 12.63
N ARG A 68 1.67 5.73 11.79
CA ARG A 68 2.88 5.07 11.29
C ARG A 68 4.02 5.17 12.30
N MET A 69 4.74 4.08 12.50
CA MET A 69 6.00 4.02 13.25
C MET A 69 7.19 4.34 12.34
N MET A 70 7.18 3.80 11.12
CA MET A 70 8.15 4.12 10.07
C MET A 70 7.50 3.98 8.69
N MET A 71 8.10 4.65 7.71
CA MET A 71 7.73 4.56 6.31
C MET A 71 8.99 4.67 5.45
N GLN A 72 9.07 3.88 4.38
CA GLN A 72 10.05 4.04 3.32
C GLN A 72 9.34 4.23 1.98
N LYS A 73 9.99 5.00 1.09
CA LYS A 73 9.56 5.25 -0.28
C LYS A 73 10.69 4.85 -1.21
N PRO A 74 10.82 3.56 -1.59
CA PRO A 74 11.95 3.06 -2.38
C PRO A 74 12.23 3.88 -3.64
N GLU A 75 11.18 4.40 -4.29
CA GLU A 75 11.30 5.20 -5.51
C GLU A 75 11.65 6.68 -5.28
N ASP A 76 11.72 7.13 -4.03
CA ASP A 76 12.03 8.51 -3.61
C ASP A 76 13.21 8.54 -2.62
N MET A 77 14.19 7.66 -2.85
CA MET A 77 15.44 7.61 -2.08
C MET A 77 16.60 8.23 -2.87
N GLU A 78 17.46 8.97 -2.18
CA GLU A 78 18.73 9.46 -2.77
C GLU A 78 19.80 8.35 -2.82
N LEU A 79 19.84 7.49 -1.78
CA LEU A 79 20.89 6.48 -1.63
C LEU A 79 20.74 5.30 -2.60
N PHE A 80 19.51 4.94 -2.96
CA PHE A 80 19.20 3.83 -3.86
C PHE A 80 18.38 4.37 -5.03
N PRO A 81 18.77 4.10 -6.29
CA PRO A 81 18.00 4.54 -7.44
C PRO A 81 16.65 3.80 -7.52
N PRO A 82 15.60 4.42 -8.06
CA PRO A 82 14.31 3.77 -8.30
C PRO A 82 14.45 2.66 -9.36
N GLU A 83 13.81 1.51 -9.13
CA GLU A 83 13.87 0.35 -10.03
C GLU A 83 12.51 -0.08 -10.61
N LEU A 84 11.39 0.47 -10.10
CA LEU A 84 10.03 0.06 -10.47
C LEU A 84 9.43 0.84 -11.66
N GLY A 85 10.23 1.59 -12.41
CA GLY A 85 9.72 2.38 -13.54
C GLY A 85 8.76 3.48 -13.10
N ASP A 86 7.56 3.54 -13.70
CA ASP A 86 6.54 4.54 -13.33
C ASP A 86 5.67 4.14 -12.13
N TRP A 87 6.00 3.05 -11.43
CA TRP A 87 5.30 2.67 -10.21
C TRP A 87 5.90 3.40 -9.02
N PHE A 88 5.16 3.46 -7.91
CA PHE A 88 5.65 4.09 -6.69
C PHE A 88 5.19 3.30 -5.48
N SER A 89 6.08 2.99 -4.55
CA SER A 89 5.75 2.16 -3.39
C SER A 89 5.97 2.87 -2.05
N TYR A 90 5.13 2.49 -1.08
CA TYR A 90 5.19 2.90 0.31
C TYR A 90 5.28 1.64 1.17
N LEU A 91 6.41 1.47 1.86
CA LEU A 91 6.59 0.38 2.82
C LEU A 91 6.34 0.93 4.21
N MET A 92 5.20 0.59 4.81
CA MET A 92 4.70 1.21 6.04
C MET A 92 4.62 0.22 7.19
N LEU A 93 5.20 0.58 8.34
CA LEU A 93 4.99 -0.12 9.61
C LEU A 93 4.18 0.77 10.54
N PHE A 94 3.07 0.26 11.06
CA PHE A 94 2.15 0.99 11.94
C PHE A 94 2.42 0.72 13.43
N LYS A 95 1.96 1.61 14.31
CA LYS A 95 2.09 1.43 15.77
C LYS A 95 1.37 0.20 16.32
N ASP A 96 0.38 -0.30 15.61
CA ASP A 96 -0.28 -1.56 15.95
C ASP A 96 0.41 -2.80 15.33
N HIS A 97 1.63 -2.62 14.83
CA HIS A 97 2.55 -3.64 14.28
C HIS A 97 2.10 -4.28 12.96
N HIS A 98 1.03 -3.79 12.34
CA HIS A 98 0.74 -4.16 10.96
C HIS A 98 1.75 -3.52 10.02
N LYS A 99 2.02 -4.23 8.93
CA LYS A 99 2.81 -3.76 7.80
C LYS A 99 1.94 -3.73 6.56
N ILE A 100 2.00 -2.63 5.82
CA ILE A 100 1.37 -2.51 4.51
C ILE A 100 2.48 -2.13 3.53
N ASP A 101 2.65 -2.95 2.51
CA ASP A 101 3.49 -2.66 1.36
C ASP A 101 2.53 -2.25 0.25
N LEU A 102 2.41 -0.93 0.05
CA LEU A 102 1.45 -0.32 -0.87
C LEU A 102 2.15 0.12 -2.13
N THR A 103 1.74 -0.41 -3.29
CA THR A 103 2.23 0.00 -4.60
C THR A 103 1.16 0.79 -5.34
N LEU A 104 1.53 1.96 -5.85
CA LEU A 104 0.74 2.73 -6.79
C LEU A 104 1.18 2.36 -8.22
N ILE A 105 0.21 2.02 -9.06
CA ILE A 105 0.44 1.63 -10.45
C ILE A 105 -0.38 2.56 -11.35
N PRO A 106 0.21 3.24 -12.33
CA PRO A 106 -0.56 4.04 -13.27
C PRO A 106 -1.53 3.16 -14.06
N LEU A 107 -2.81 3.57 -14.16
CA LEU A 107 -3.83 2.82 -14.89
C LEU A 107 -3.49 2.63 -16.37
N SER A 108 -2.68 3.51 -16.96
CA SER A 108 -2.18 3.39 -18.34
C SER A 108 -1.31 2.15 -18.58
N GLN A 109 -0.87 1.47 -17.52
CA GLN A 109 -0.09 0.24 -17.60
C GLN A 109 -0.92 -1.05 -17.45
N THR A 110 -2.26 -0.94 -17.41
CA THR A 110 -3.18 -2.09 -17.44
C THR A 110 -3.60 -2.51 -18.84
#